data_AF-A0A5C8AYX6-F1
#
_entry.id   AF-A0A5C8AYX6-F1
#
_cell.length_a   1.000
_cell.length_b   1.000
_cell.length_c   1.000
_cell.angle_alpha   90.00
_cell.angle_beta   90.00
_cell.angle_gamma   90.00
#
_symmetry.space_group_name_H-M   'P 1'
#
loop_
_entity.id
_entity.type
_entity.pdbx_description
1 polymer ?
#
loop_
_entity_poly.entity_id
_entity_poly.type
_entity_poly.pdbx_seq_one_letter_code
_entity_poly.pdbx_strand_id
1 'polypeptide(L)'
;MIDPMIKLINEKNLNYSNRAILQVFQHYLIEHRAYFTDNELKLVGFILDQTSLDDFELVKIGAKKELKISAPILQKLFENKTVPLSTILEEIGSGLLSRHLIIRNILTEEFELVPILSYFKLENSDLYLKYESIIIQVLLDIRAKHPNGNWHHVIKLNSSNASSLYMVLGKYFGEVTFDLEMLKEEMRLIGNYGRYNNFKQKVLDQSIKEINIKTNIYVKWKEIIVERKVVQIKFNIRKNNQNLKDQAQKYNWVSLLGYRTLK
;
A
#
# COMPACT_ATOMS: atom_id res chain seq x y z
N MET A 1 -10.05 18.06 8.89
CA MET A 1 -10.79 17.09 9.71
C MET A 1 -9.92 15.86 9.87
N ILE A 2 -9.63 15.45 11.11
CA ILE A 2 -8.94 14.19 11.39
C ILE A 2 -9.92 13.07 11.01
N ASP A 3 -9.47 12.09 10.22
CA ASP A 3 -10.29 10.94 9.85
C ASP A 3 -10.85 10.28 11.13
N PRO A 4 -12.15 9.94 11.19
CA PRO A 4 -12.75 9.23 12.33
C PRO A 4 -11.93 8.02 12.79
N MET A 5 -11.27 7.32 11.87
CA MET A 5 -10.31 6.25 12.15
C MET A 5 -9.15 6.71 13.04
N ILE A 6 -8.49 7.81 12.66
CA ILE A 6 -7.31 8.34 13.35
C ILE A 6 -7.70 8.86 14.74
N LYS A 7 -8.84 9.53 14.83
CA LYS A 7 -9.38 10.03 16.10
C LYS A 7 -9.71 8.86 17.04
N LEU A 8 -10.36 7.81 16.55
CA LEU A 8 -10.73 6.64 17.35
C LEU A 8 -9.52 5.78 17.76
N ILE A 9 -8.50 5.64 16.90
CA ILE A 9 -7.22 4.97 17.23
C ILE A 9 -6.51 5.68 18.39
N ASN A 10 -6.51 7.01 18.37
CA ASN A 10 -5.93 7.83 19.43
C ASN A 10 -6.79 7.84 20.71
N GLU A 11 -8.12 7.91 20.58
CA GLU A 11 -9.07 7.95 21.71
C GLU A 11 -9.20 6.61 22.43
N LYS A 12 -9.07 5.49 21.72
CA LYS A 12 -9.11 4.15 22.33
C LYS A 12 -7.85 3.79 23.12
N ASN A 13 -6.92 4.73 23.35
CA ASN A 13 -5.68 4.53 24.10
C ASN A 13 -5.05 3.18 23.72
N LEU A 14 -4.76 3.02 22.42
CA LEU A 14 -3.97 1.91 21.92
C LEU A 14 -2.53 2.04 22.46
N ASN A 15 -2.37 1.79 23.77
CA ASN A 15 -1.12 1.45 24.42
C ASN A 15 -0.76 0.04 23.95
N TYR A 16 -0.21 -0.05 22.75
CA TYR A 16 0.94 -0.91 22.58
C TYR A 16 2.13 0.03 22.70
N SER A 17 2.71 0.04 23.89
CA SER A 17 4.07 0.47 24.15
C SER A 17 5.02 -0.31 23.23
N ASN A 18 5.05 0.08 21.96
CA ASN A 18 6.18 -0.01 21.06
C ASN A 18 5.79 0.66 19.74
N ARG A 19 6.32 1.87 19.55
CA ARG A 19 6.53 2.49 18.24
C ARG A 19 7.21 1.56 17.21
N ALA A 20 7.70 0.39 17.62
CA ALA A 20 8.29 -0.65 16.77
C ALA A 20 7.27 -1.42 15.89
N ILE A 21 6.02 -1.64 16.33
CA ILE A 21 5.05 -2.48 15.57
C ILE A 21 4.44 -1.71 14.39
N LEU A 22 4.35 -0.38 14.49
CA LEU A 22 3.70 0.49 13.50
C LEU A 22 4.47 0.66 12.17
N GLN A 23 5.69 0.13 12.04
CA GLN A 23 6.50 0.25 10.82
C GLN A 23 6.28 -0.86 9.78
N VAL A 24 5.50 -1.90 10.10
CA VAL A 24 5.70 -3.19 9.42
C VAL A 24 5.14 -3.26 8.00
N PHE A 25 3.92 -2.80 7.69
CA PHE A 25 3.32 -3.20 6.40
C PHE A 25 3.34 -2.19 5.25
N GLN A 26 3.39 -0.87 5.49
CA GLN A 26 3.74 0.07 4.41
C GLN A 26 5.15 -0.22 3.90
N HIS A 27 6.07 -0.51 4.83
CA HIS A 27 7.41 -0.94 4.52
C HIS A 27 7.41 -2.31 3.83
N TYR A 28 6.62 -3.27 4.29
CA TYR A 28 6.51 -4.56 3.63
C TYR A 28 5.92 -4.46 2.21
N LEU A 29 4.81 -3.75 1.98
CA LEU A 29 4.30 -3.58 0.62
C LEU A 29 5.27 -2.84 -0.31
N ILE A 30 6.15 -1.99 0.21
CA ILE A 30 7.14 -1.25 -0.57
C ILE A 30 8.41 -2.08 -0.80
N GLU A 31 9.04 -2.59 0.26
CA GLU A 31 10.27 -3.36 0.23
C GLU A 31 10.04 -4.76 -0.34
N HIS A 32 8.94 -5.38 0.08
CA HIS A 32 8.58 -6.73 -0.26
C HIS A 32 7.60 -6.79 -1.43
N ARG A 33 7.25 -5.63 -2.06
CA ARG A 33 6.52 -5.59 -3.35
C ARG A 33 7.13 -6.54 -4.36
N ALA A 34 8.46 -6.56 -4.43
CA ALA A 34 9.21 -7.37 -5.38
C ALA A 34 8.95 -8.87 -5.22
N TYR A 35 8.44 -9.30 -4.06
CA TYR A 35 8.07 -10.69 -3.81
C TYR A 35 6.62 -11.00 -4.16
N PHE A 36 5.75 -10.02 -4.41
CA PHE A 36 4.37 -10.23 -4.86
C PHE A 36 4.24 -10.08 -6.38
N THR A 37 3.49 -10.99 -6.97
CA THR A 37 2.93 -10.83 -8.31
C THR A 37 1.83 -9.75 -8.30
N ASP A 38 1.55 -9.16 -9.46
CA ASP A 38 0.48 -8.17 -9.58
C ASP A 38 -0.90 -8.75 -9.20
N ASN A 39 -1.14 -10.04 -9.44
CA ASN A 39 -2.39 -10.68 -9.06
C ASN A 39 -2.51 -10.89 -7.54
N GLU A 40 -1.42 -11.21 -6.86
CA GLU A 40 -1.43 -11.28 -5.40
C GLU A 40 -1.63 -9.89 -4.78
N LEU A 41 -1.00 -8.85 -5.35
CA LEU A 41 -1.24 -7.47 -4.90
C LEU A 41 -2.69 -7.03 -5.12
N LYS A 42 -3.34 -7.44 -6.23
CA LYS A 42 -4.77 -7.20 -6.44
C LYS A 42 -5.62 -7.85 -5.34
N LEU A 43 -5.32 -9.10 -4.98
CA LEU A 43 -6.06 -9.79 -3.91
C LEU A 43 -5.83 -9.12 -2.55
N VAL A 44 -4.58 -8.80 -2.20
CA VAL A 44 -4.24 -8.09 -0.96
C VAL A 44 -4.93 -6.72 -0.91
N GLY A 45 -4.96 -6.00 -2.03
CA GLY A 45 -5.72 -4.77 -2.18
C GLY A 45 -7.21 -4.96 -1.90
N PHE A 46 -7.81 -5.98 -2.50
CA PHE A 46 -9.21 -6.31 -2.22
C PHE A 46 -9.45 -6.63 -0.73
N ILE A 47 -8.57 -7.41 -0.09
CA ILE A 47 -8.66 -7.72 1.35
C ILE A 47 -8.58 -6.42 2.18
N LEU A 48 -7.68 -5.50 1.83
CA LEU A 48 -7.56 -4.20 2.48
C LEU A 48 -8.83 -3.35 2.33
N ASP A 49 -9.49 -3.39 1.17
CA ASP A 49 -10.79 -2.74 0.96
C ASP A 49 -11.89 -3.31 1.86
N GLN A 50 -11.91 -4.64 2.04
CA GLN A 50 -12.86 -5.33 2.91
C GLN A 50 -12.54 -5.17 4.41
N THR A 51 -11.44 -4.49 4.76
CA THR A 51 -11.07 -4.22 6.15
C THR A 51 -11.76 -2.95 6.65
N SER A 52 -12.42 -3.03 7.79
CA SER A 52 -13.23 -1.97 8.39
C SER A 52 -12.96 -1.85 9.89
N LEU A 53 -13.41 -0.77 10.53
CA LEU A 53 -13.25 -0.57 11.97
C LEU A 53 -13.85 -1.69 12.82
N ASP A 54 -14.89 -2.35 12.33
CA ASP A 54 -15.56 -3.43 13.06
C ASP A 54 -14.63 -4.64 13.24
N ASP A 55 -13.64 -4.80 12.35
CA ASP A 55 -12.63 -5.85 12.47
C ASP A 55 -11.70 -5.65 13.67
N PHE A 56 -11.72 -4.47 14.31
CA PHE A 56 -10.96 -4.21 15.53
C PHE A 56 -11.37 -5.14 16.67
N GLU A 57 -12.64 -5.57 16.73
CA GLU A 57 -13.08 -6.51 17.75
C GLU A 57 -12.43 -7.89 17.57
N LEU A 58 -12.16 -8.31 16.32
CA LEU A 58 -11.41 -9.54 16.02
C LEU A 58 -9.96 -9.43 16.51
N VAL A 59 -9.35 -8.26 16.36
CA VAL A 59 -7.99 -8.02 16.87
C VAL A 59 -7.92 -8.19 18.38
N LYS A 60 -8.85 -7.59 19.13
CA LYS A 60 -8.88 -7.65 20.60
C LYS A 60 -8.96 -9.07 21.14
N ILE A 61 -9.76 -9.92 20.50
CA ILE A 61 -9.97 -11.30 20.94
C ILE A 61 -8.97 -12.29 20.30
N GLY A 62 -8.05 -11.79 19.48
CA GLY A 62 -7.09 -12.63 18.76
C GLY A 62 -7.71 -13.55 17.71
N ALA A 63 -8.90 -13.23 17.20
CA ALA A 63 -9.62 -14.07 16.24
C ALA A 63 -9.13 -13.85 14.81
N LYS A 64 -9.21 -14.92 14.01
CA LYS A 64 -8.97 -14.86 12.57
C LYS A 64 -10.14 -14.19 11.88
N LYS A 65 -9.87 -13.48 10.79
CA LYS A 65 -10.92 -13.02 9.88
C LYS A 65 -11.10 -14.03 8.76
N GLU A 66 -12.36 -14.36 8.49
CA GLU A 66 -12.76 -15.17 7.34
C GLU A 66 -13.37 -14.24 6.28
N LEU A 67 -12.99 -14.44 5.03
CA LEU A 67 -13.53 -13.68 3.91
C LEU A 67 -13.97 -14.63 2.81
N LYS A 68 -15.19 -14.40 2.32
CA LYS A 68 -15.75 -15.05 1.14
C LYS A 68 -15.78 -14.04 -0.01
N ILE A 69 -15.24 -14.42 -1.17
CA ILE A 69 -15.27 -13.63 -2.41
C ILE A 69 -16.04 -14.42 -3.45
N SER A 70 -17.10 -13.82 -3.98
CA SER A 70 -17.97 -14.48 -4.94
C SER A 70 -17.36 -14.55 -6.34
N ALA A 71 -17.73 -15.57 -7.10
CA ALA A 71 -17.26 -15.77 -8.48
C ALA A 71 -17.37 -14.50 -9.37
N PRO A 72 -18.48 -13.72 -9.37
CA PRO A 72 -18.58 -12.52 -10.18
C PRO A 72 -17.56 -11.44 -9.83
N ILE A 73 -17.16 -11.34 -8.55
CA ILE A 73 -16.12 -10.41 -8.12
C ILE A 73 -14.75 -10.91 -8.58
N LEU A 74 -14.47 -12.20 -8.41
CA LEU A 74 -13.20 -12.81 -8.83
C LEU A 74 -12.96 -12.67 -10.34
N GLN A 75 -13.99 -12.91 -11.15
CA GLN A 75 -13.92 -12.74 -12.60
C GLN A 75 -13.54 -11.30 -12.99
N LYS A 76 -14.09 -10.30 -12.31
CA LYS A 76 -13.75 -8.88 -12.53
C LYS A 76 -12.35 -8.52 -12.01
N LEU A 77 -11.92 -9.11 -10.90
CA LEU A 77 -10.60 -8.83 -10.31
C LEU A 77 -9.46 -9.39 -11.17
N PHE A 78 -9.65 -10.58 -11.74
CA PHE A 78 -8.62 -11.35 -12.41
C PHE A 78 -8.90 -11.60 -13.89
N GLU A 79 -9.60 -10.67 -14.56
CA GLU A 79 -9.96 -10.78 -15.97
C GLU A 79 -8.79 -11.28 -16.84
N ASN A 80 -8.91 -12.51 -17.32
CA ASN A 80 -7.94 -13.15 -18.21
C ASN A 80 -8.67 -14.03 -19.23
N LYS A 81 -8.29 -13.90 -20.50
CA LYS A 81 -8.89 -14.64 -21.61
C LYS A 81 -8.19 -15.98 -21.90
N THR A 82 -6.96 -16.15 -21.42
CA THR A 82 -6.11 -17.29 -21.83
C THR A 82 -5.94 -18.34 -20.74
N VAL A 83 -5.96 -17.94 -19.46
CA VAL A 83 -5.74 -18.86 -18.33
C VAL A 83 -7.03 -18.99 -17.51
N PRO A 84 -7.45 -20.23 -17.16
CA PRO A 84 -8.59 -20.44 -16.27
C PRO A 84 -8.43 -19.73 -14.93
N LEU A 85 -9.51 -19.15 -14.42
CA LEU A 85 -9.51 -18.42 -13.14
C LEU A 85 -9.05 -19.31 -11.98
N SER A 86 -9.39 -20.59 -11.97
CA SER A 86 -8.97 -21.53 -10.92
C SER A 86 -7.45 -21.65 -10.83
N THR A 87 -6.76 -21.75 -11.97
CA THR A 87 -5.29 -21.82 -12.03
C THR A 87 -4.66 -20.54 -11.51
N ILE A 88 -5.18 -19.38 -11.92
CA ILE A 88 -4.73 -18.08 -11.42
C ILE A 88 -4.88 -18.00 -9.89
N LEU A 89 -6.02 -18.45 -9.35
CA LEU A 89 -6.29 -18.42 -7.92
C LEU A 89 -5.42 -19.42 -7.14
N GLU A 90 -5.12 -20.59 -7.72
CA GLU A 90 -4.21 -21.57 -7.11
C GLU A 90 -2.78 -21.03 -7.00
N GLU A 91 -2.28 -20.35 -8.04
CA GLU A 91 -0.99 -19.67 -8.02
C GLU A 91 -0.94 -18.57 -6.94
N ILE A 92 -1.97 -17.72 -6.89
CA ILE A 92 -2.10 -16.67 -5.87
C ILE A 92 -2.15 -17.28 -4.47
N GLY A 93 -2.96 -18.32 -4.26
CA GLY A 93 -3.13 -18.98 -2.97
C GLY A 93 -1.82 -19.59 -2.48
N SER A 94 -1.11 -20.32 -3.36
CA SER A 94 0.18 -20.93 -3.04
C SER A 94 1.23 -19.89 -2.66
N GLY A 95 1.29 -18.77 -3.38
CA GLY A 95 2.23 -17.69 -3.09
C GLY A 95 1.89 -16.93 -1.80
N LEU A 96 0.61 -16.65 -1.53
CA LEU A 96 0.22 -15.96 -0.29
C LEU A 96 0.29 -16.83 0.96
N LEU A 97 -0.01 -18.13 0.86
CA LEU A 97 0.11 -19.08 1.97
C LEU A 97 1.57 -19.35 2.38
N SER A 98 2.50 -19.31 1.42
CA SER A 98 3.93 -19.56 1.67
C SER A 98 4.68 -18.32 2.19
N ARG A 99 4.11 -17.13 2.07
CA ARG A 99 4.75 -15.88 2.51
C ARG A 99 4.36 -15.50 3.93
N HIS A 100 5.32 -14.88 4.60
CA HIS A 100 5.17 -14.38 5.96
C HIS A 100 5.62 -12.92 6.05
N LEU A 101 4.99 -12.20 6.97
CA LEU A 101 5.45 -10.91 7.48
C LEU A 101 6.46 -11.13 8.57
N ILE A 102 7.47 -10.28 8.62
CA ILE A 102 8.42 -10.21 9.72
C ILE A 102 8.06 -8.98 10.55
N ILE A 103 7.60 -9.21 11.78
CA ILE A 103 7.33 -8.16 12.75
C ILE A 103 8.52 -8.12 13.68
N ARG A 104 9.23 -6.98 13.73
CA ARG A 104 10.43 -6.83 14.55
C ARG A 104 10.22 -5.79 15.63
N ASN A 105 10.68 -6.09 16.84
CA ASN A 105 10.84 -5.13 17.89
C ASN A 105 12.22 -4.49 17.79
N ILE A 106 12.25 -3.22 17.41
CA ILE A 106 13.50 -2.46 17.16
C ILE A 106 14.28 -2.24 18.46
N LEU A 107 13.62 -2.31 19.63
CA LEU A 107 14.27 -2.08 20.92
C LEU A 107 14.84 -3.36 21.55
N THR A 108 14.23 -4.51 21.29
CA THR A 108 14.58 -5.79 21.94
C THR A 108 15.19 -6.81 20.98
N GLU A 109 15.31 -6.48 19.68
CA GLU A 109 15.71 -7.40 18.58
C GLU A 109 14.81 -8.64 18.40
N GLU A 110 13.72 -8.75 19.17
CA GLU A 110 12.74 -9.83 19.04
C GLU A 110 12.01 -9.74 17.69
N PHE A 111 11.63 -10.89 17.14
CA PHE A 111 10.86 -10.94 15.91
C PHE A 111 9.81 -12.05 15.91
N GLU A 112 8.76 -11.84 15.11
CA GLU A 112 7.71 -12.81 14.84
C GLU A 112 7.53 -12.96 13.32
N LEU A 113 7.31 -14.19 12.86
CA LEU A 113 6.95 -14.49 11.48
C LEU A 113 5.47 -14.86 11.41
N VAL A 114 4.70 -14.08 10.66
CA VAL A 114 3.25 -14.28 10.55
C VAL A 114 2.88 -14.59 9.10
N PRO A 115 2.24 -15.73 8.80
CA PRO A 115 1.77 -16.00 7.45
C PRO A 115 0.73 -14.96 7.00
N ILE A 116 0.78 -14.57 5.72
CA ILE A 116 -0.15 -13.56 5.19
C ILE A 116 -1.58 -14.10 5.16
N LEU A 117 -1.72 -15.35 4.71
CA LEU A 117 -2.95 -16.11 4.78
C LEU A 117 -2.71 -17.40 5.57
N SER A 118 -3.69 -17.81 6.38
CA SER A 118 -3.69 -19.09 7.08
C SER A 118 -4.57 -20.14 6.40
N TYR A 119 -5.38 -19.73 5.42
CA TYR A 119 -6.27 -20.62 4.68
C TYR A 119 -6.65 -20.01 3.32
N PHE A 120 -6.76 -20.86 2.29
CA PHE A 120 -7.19 -20.50 0.95
C PHE A 120 -7.91 -21.69 0.30
N LYS A 121 -9.19 -21.54 -0.06
CA LYS A 121 -10.00 -22.59 -0.70
C LYS A 121 -10.88 -22.01 -1.79
N LEU A 122 -10.85 -22.63 -2.97
CA LEU A 122 -11.84 -22.40 -4.01
C LEU A 122 -12.91 -23.49 -3.94
N GLU A 123 -14.18 -23.12 -3.82
CA GLU A 123 -15.31 -24.05 -3.78
C GLU A 123 -16.52 -23.45 -4.47
N ASN A 124 -17.13 -24.20 -5.39
CA ASN A 124 -18.29 -23.73 -6.16
C ASN A 124 -18.06 -22.36 -6.82
N SER A 125 -16.83 -22.14 -7.31
CA SER A 125 -16.35 -20.87 -7.88
C SER A 125 -16.26 -19.68 -6.92
N ASP A 126 -16.57 -19.86 -5.63
CA ASP A 126 -16.34 -18.87 -4.60
C ASP A 126 -15.00 -19.12 -3.90
N LEU A 127 -14.29 -18.04 -3.58
CA LEU A 127 -13.03 -18.10 -2.85
C LEU A 127 -13.26 -17.85 -1.37
N TYR A 128 -12.68 -18.70 -0.54
CA TYR A 128 -12.68 -18.59 0.91
C TYR A 128 -11.25 -18.43 1.39
N LEU A 129 -10.99 -17.41 2.21
CA LEU A 129 -9.66 -17.16 2.76
C LEU A 129 -9.73 -16.77 4.24
N LYS A 130 -8.67 -17.09 4.99
CA LYS A 130 -8.52 -16.70 6.40
C LYS A 130 -7.16 -16.08 6.65
N TYR A 131 -7.09 -15.14 7.58
CA TYR A 131 -5.85 -14.48 8.02
C TYR A 131 -5.94 -14.11 9.50
N GLU A 132 -4.76 -14.03 10.13
CA GLU A 132 -4.62 -13.84 11.57
C GLU A 132 -4.99 -12.41 12.01
N SER A 133 -5.36 -12.26 13.29
CA SER A 133 -5.68 -10.98 13.93
C SER A 133 -4.59 -9.91 13.75
N ILE A 134 -3.32 -10.33 13.77
CA ILE A 134 -2.18 -9.43 13.56
C ILE A 134 -2.11 -8.90 12.13
N ILE A 135 -2.55 -9.67 11.13
CA ILE A 135 -2.70 -9.21 9.74
C ILE A 135 -3.85 -8.20 9.65
N ILE A 136 -4.96 -8.42 10.37
CA ILE A 136 -6.06 -7.45 10.45
C ILE A 136 -5.56 -6.11 10.99
N GLN A 137 -4.83 -6.12 12.12
CA GLN A 137 -4.27 -4.90 12.73
C GLN A 137 -3.39 -4.14 11.75
N VAL A 138 -2.51 -4.87 11.06
CA VAL A 138 -1.66 -4.34 10.00
C VAL A 138 -2.48 -3.66 8.89
N LEU A 139 -3.55 -4.30 8.40
CA LEU A 139 -4.41 -3.73 7.37
C LEU A 139 -5.13 -2.46 7.85
N LEU A 140 -5.59 -2.44 9.11
CA LEU A 140 -6.18 -1.25 9.74
C LEU A 140 -5.21 -0.08 9.79
N ASP A 141 -3.95 -0.32 10.15
CA ASP A 141 -2.91 0.71 10.20
C ASP A 141 -2.65 1.35 8.83
N ILE A 142 -2.66 0.54 7.75
CA ILE A 142 -2.52 1.04 6.38
C ILE A 142 -3.66 1.99 6.04
N ARG A 143 -4.91 1.58 6.35
CA ARG A 143 -6.10 2.41 6.09
C ARG A 143 -6.03 3.72 6.86
N ALA A 144 -5.64 3.67 8.13
CA ALA A 144 -5.51 4.85 8.98
C ALA A 144 -4.46 5.84 8.44
N LYS A 145 -3.33 5.34 7.89
CA LYS A 145 -2.29 6.19 7.30
C LYS A 145 -2.61 6.67 5.88
N HIS A 146 -3.54 6.01 5.19
CA HIS A 146 -3.94 6.34 3.82
C HIS A 146 -5.47 6.49 3.67
N PRO A 147 -6.08 7.44 4.41
CA PRO A 147 -7.54 7.59 4.48
C PRO A 147 -8.18 7.88 3.12
N ASN A 148 -7.44 8.49 2.19
CA ASN A 148 -7.92 8.81 0.84
C ASN A 148 -7.85 7.62 -0.15
N GLY A 149 -7.50 6.42 0.30
CA GLY A 149 -7.41 5.24 -0.57
C GLY A 149 -6.21 5.24 -1.52
N ASN A 150 -5.17 6.05 -1.25
CA ASN A 150 -3.97 6.19 -2.08
C ASN A 150 -3.20 4.86 -2.28
N TRP A 151 -3.41 3.86 -1.44
CA TRP A 151 -2.78 2.54 -1.56
C TRP A 151 -3.09 1.83 -2.90
N HIS A 152 -4.23 2.10 -3.53
CA HIS A 152 -4.57 1.59 -4.87
C HIS A 152 -3.56 2.02 -5.94
N HIS A 153 -3.00 3.21 -5.77
CA HIS A 153 -1.99 3.73 -6.68
C HIS A 153 -0.61 3.13 -6.38
N VAL A 154 -0.32 2.85 -5.11
CA VAL A 154 0.91 2.14 -4.71
C VAL A 154 1.01 0.78 -5.38
N ILE A 155 -0.07 -0.01 -5.38
CA ILE A 155 -0.09 -1.34 -6.02
C ILE A 155 0.22 -1.28 -7.53
N LYS A 156 -0.22 -0.21 -8.21
CA LYS A 156 -0.02 -0.02 -9.66
C LYS A 156 1.42 0.33 -10.05
N LEU A 157 2.20 0.88 -9.12
CA LEU A 157 3.59 1.25 -9.37
C LEU A 157 4.45 0.00 -9.33
N ASN A 158 5.28 -0.24 -10.35
CA ASN A 158 6.12 -1.43 -10.45
C ASN A 158 7.39 -1.31 -9.61
N SER A 159 7.86 -0.09 -9.35
CA SER A 159 9.05 0.17 -8.55
C SER A 159 8.72 0.40 -7.08
N SER A 160 9.49 -0.24 -6.18
CA SER A 160 9.49 0.06 -4.74
C SER A 160 9.83 1.54 -4.49
N ASN A 161 10.82 2.08 -5.20
CA ASN A 161 11.17 3.50 -5.14
C ASN A 161 10.01 4.41 -5.57
N ALA A 162 9.28 4.04 -6.63
CA ALA A 162 8.11 4.80 -7.05
C ALA A 162 6.99 4.75 -6.00
N SER A 163 6.79 3.57 -5.42
CA SER A 163 5.84 3.36 -4.33
C SER A 163 6.17 4.22 -3.11
N SER A 164 7.43 4.20 -2.65
CA SER A 164 7.92 5.07 -1.57
C SER A 164 7.71 6.54 -1.90
N LEU A 165 8.16 6.99 -3.07
CA LEU A 165 8.05 8.40 -3.45
C LEU A 165 6.59 8.84 -3.55
N TYR A 166 5.71 7.99 -4.08
CA TYR A 166 4.28 8.27 -4.12
C TYR A 166 3.66 8.35 -2.72
N MET A 167 4.05 7.48 -1.77
CA MET A 167 3.57 7.58 -0.40
C MET A 167 4.00 8.89 0.27
N VAL A 168 5.21 9.38 -0.03
CA VAL A 168 5.68 10.68 0.45
C VAL A 168 4.92 11.82 -0.22
N LEU A 169 4.79 11.82 -1.55
CA LEU A 169 4.25 12.96 -2.30
C LEU A 169 2.72 13.00 -2.38
N GLY A 170 2.05 11.85 -2.35
CA GLY A 170 0.60 11.71 -2.56
C GLY A 170 -0.28 12.34 -1.47
N LYS A 171 0.33 12.81 -0.37
CA LYS A 171 -0.32 13.59 0.70
C LYS A 171 -0.31 15.11 0.45
N TYR A 172 0.40 15.59 -0.58
CA TYR A 172 0.56 17.01 -0.88
C TYR A 172 -0.14 17.42 -2.17
N PHE A 173 -0.59 18.67 -2.21
CA PHE A 173 -1.05 19.36 -3.41
C PHE A 173 -0.43 20.75 -3.47
N GLY A 174 -0.03 21.21 -4.65
CA GLY A 174 0.71 22.44 -4.84
C GLY A 174 2.22 22.25 -4.73
N GLU A 175 2.91 23.26 -4.22
CA GLU A 175 4.37 23.22 -4.07
C GLU A 175 4.79 22.71 -2.70
N VAL A 176 5.77 21.81 -2.68
CA VAL A 176 6.41 21.32 -1.44
C VAL A 176 7.90 21.15 -1.69
N THR A 177 8.71 21.49 -0.70
CA THR A 177 10.17 21.38 -0.77
C THR A 177 10.66 20.44 0.32
N PHE A 178 11.56 19.53 -0.04
CA PHE A 178 12.24 18.65 0.91
C PHE A 178 13.73 18.90 0.90
N ASP A 179 14.35 18.85 2.07
CA ASP A 179 15.78 18.57 2.17
C ASP A 179 16.10 17.21 1.54
N LEU A 180 17.25 17.09 0.88
CA LEU A 180 17.63 15.88 0.17
C LEU A 180 17.74 14.67 1.12
N GLU A 181 18.35 14.85 2.29
CA GLU A 181 18.53 13.76 3.25
C GLU A 181 17.21 13.43 3.96
N MET A 182 16.40 14.44 4.30
CA MET A 182 15.04 14.20 4.81
C MET A 182 14.15 13.45 3.80
N LEU A 183 14.24 13.77 2.50
CA LEU A 183 13.50 13.03 1.48
C LEU A 183 13.96 11.57 1.41
N LYS A 184 15.28 11.32 1.45
CA LYS A 184 15.82 9.97 1.51
C LYS A 184 15.36 9.25 2.76
N GLU A 185 15.31 9.91 3.92
CA GLU A 185 14.81 9.34 5.17
C GLU A 185 13.34 8.92 5.08
N GLU A 186 12.46 9.81 4.60
CA GLU A 186 11.05 9.51 4.39
C GLU A 186 10.85 8.35 3.39
N MET A 187 11.76 8.20 2.43
CA MET A 187 11.81 7.08 1.47
C MET A 187 12.57 5.85 1.98
N ARG A 188 13.19 5.91 3.17
CA ARG A 188 14.09 4.90 3.76
C ARG A 188 15.29 4.52 2.88
N LEU A 189 15.85 5.52 2.23
CA LEU A 189 17.02 5.43 1.36
C LEU A 189 18.26 6.08 2.00
N ILE A 190 18.28 6.31 3.32
CA ILE A 190 19.49 6.76 4.04
C ILE A 190 20.62 5.76 3.78
N GLY A 191 21.82 6.26 3.49
CA GLY A 191 23.00 5.44 3.17
C GLY A 191 22.97 4.82 1.77
N ASN A 192 21.82 4.79 1.09
CA ASN A 192 21.69 4.38 -0.30
C ASN A 192 21.93 5.54 -1.26
N TYR A 193 22.39 5.21 -2.48
CA TYR A 193 22.63 6.19 -3.55
C TYR A 193 23.53 7.37 -3.11
N GLY A 194 24.69 7.06 -2.50
CA GLY A 194 25.60 8.08 -1.94
C GLY A 194 26.01 9.20 -2.92
N ARG A 195 26.00 8.94 -4.23
CA ARG A 195 26.09 10.00 -5.26
C ARG A 195 24.69 10.48 -5.64
N TYR A 196 24.46 11.79 -5.53
CA TYR A 196 23.18 12.41 -5.92
C TYR A 196 22.75 12.05 -7.35
N ASN A 197 23.66 11.99 -8.33
CA ASN A 197 23.32 11.57 -9.70
C ASN A 197 22.68 10.17 -9.76
N ASN A 198 23.10 9.22 -8.91
CA ASN A 198 22.50 7.90 -8.85
C ASN A 198 21.09 7.97 -8.27
N PHE A 199 20.90 8.77 -7.21
CA PHE A 199 19.57 9.01 -6.63
C PHE A 199 18.63 9.64 -7.66
N LYS A 200 19.09 10.67 -8.37
CA LYS A 200 18.33 11.33 -9.44
C LYS A 200 17.89 10.36 -10.53
N GLN A 201 18.83 9.66 -11.16
CA GLN A 201 18.54 8.82 -12.33
C GLN A 201 17.75 7.56 -11.95
N LYS A 202 18.13 6.87 -10.86
CA LYS A 202 17.57 5.56 -10.52
C LYS A 202 16.33 5.65 -9.62
N VAL A 203 16.16 6.76 -8.91
CA VAL A 203 15.06 6.97 -7.97
C VAL A 203 14.13 8.05 -8.49
N LEU A 204 14.53 9.32 -8.50
CA LEU A 204 13.61 10.43 -8.78
C LEU A 204 13.02 10.36 -10.18
N ASP A 205 13.85 10.32 -11.22
CA ASP A 205 13.41 10.41 -12.61
C ASP A 205 12.51 9.22 -12.98
N GLN A 206 12.96 8.02 -12.64
CA GLN A 206 12.21 6.79 -12.93
C GLN A 206 10.90 6.73 -12.15
N SER A 207 10.92 7.11 -10.87
CA SER A 207 9.73 7.09 -10.01
C SER A 207 8.70 8.11 -10.46
N ILE A 208 9.11 9.35 -10.76
CA ILE A 208 8.21 10.41 -11.19
C ILE A 208 7.61 10.11 -12.55
N LYS A 209 8.40 9.57 -13.48
CA LYS A 209 7.88 9.09 -14.76
C LYS A 209 6.76 8.07 -14.55
N GLU A 210 6.98 7.09 -13.69
CA GLU A 210 5.98 6.06 -13.41
C GLU A 210 4.75 6.60 -12.69
N ILE A 211 4.93 7.43 -11.65
CA ILE A 211 3.87 8.09 -10.89
C ILE A 211 2.95 8.89 -11.83
N ASN A 212 3.54 9.67 -12.73
CA ASN A 212 2.81 10.50 -13.68
C ASN A 212 2.01 9.68 -14.70
N ILE A 213 2.42 8.43 -14.96
CA ILE A 213 1.73 7.53 -15.89
C ILE A 213 0.62 6.73 -15.19
N LYS A 214 0.82 6.32 -13.93
CA LYS A 214 0.00 5.26 -13.30
C LYS A 214 -0.86 5.70 -12.12
N THR A 215 -0.72 6.94 -11.65
CA THR A 215 -1.37 7.40 -10.42
C THR A 215 -2.28 8.61 -10.63
N ASN A 216 -3.05 8.94 -9.59
CA ASN A 216 -3.93 10.10 -9.56
C ASN A 216 -3.19 11.46 -9.42
N ILE A 217 -1.87 11.47 -9.24
CA ILE A 217 -1.08 12.70 -9.13
C ILE A 217 -0.14 12.86 -10.33
N TYR A 218 0.13 14.12 -10.66
CA TYR A 218 1.14 14.52 -11.62
C TYR A 218 2.14 15.42 -10.92
N VAL A 219 3.41 15.06 -11.01
CA VAL A 219 4.53 15.64 -10.29
C VAL A 219 5.52 16.22 -11.29
N LYS A 220 5.86 17.50 -11.11
CA LYS A 220 7.07 18.11 -11.65
C LYS A 220 8.03 18.38 -10.50
N TRP A 221 9.32 18.44 -10.79
CA TRP A 221 10.32 18.68 -9.77
C TRP A 221 11.48 19.52 -10.32
N LYS A 222 12.19 20.20 -9.41
CA LYS A 222 13.44 20.90 -9.72
C LYS A 222 14.41 20.87 -8.53
N GLU A 223 15.68 20.99 -8.86
CA GLU A 223 16.78 21.04 -7.90
C GLU A 223 16.92 22.44 -7.30
N ILE A 224 17.26 22.51 -6.02
CA ILE A 224 17.73 23.72 -5.36
C ILE A 224 19.19 23.47 -4.97
N ILE A 225 20.06 24.29 -5.55
CA ILE A 225 21.52 24.15 -5.46
C ILE A 225 22.06 25.25 -4.56
N VAL A 226 22.91 24.85 -3.62
CA VAL A 226 23.72 25.75 -2.79
C VAL A 226 25.17 25.32 -2.94
N GLU A 227 26.05 26.26 -3.29
CA GLU A 227 27.51 26.01 -3.42
C GLU A 227 27.85 24.76 -4.26
N ARG A 228 27.20 24.62 -5.43
CA ARG A 228 27.36 23.50 -6.38
C ARG A 228 26.89 22.14 -5.87
N LYS A 229 26.20 22.08 -4.72
CA LYS A 229 25.57 20.87 -4.18
C LYS A 229 24.05 21.01 -4.22
N VAL A 230 23.36 19.95 -4.64
CA VAL A 230 21.90 19.88 -4.51
C VAL A 230 21.58 19.64 -3.03
N VAL A 231 20.91 20.60 -2.41
CA VAL A 231 20.54 20.53 -0.99
C VAL A 231 19.06 20.22 -0.79
N GLN A 232 18.22 20.68 -1.71
CA GLN A 232 16.78 20.49 -1.62
C GLN A 232 16.17 20.14 -2.98
N ILE A 233 15.02 19.50 -2.93
CA ILE A 233 14.20 19.18 -4.10
C ILE A 233 12.83 19.83 -3.91
N LYS A 234 12.44 20.65 -4.87
CA LYS A 234 11.12 21.27 -4.91
C LYS A 234 10.22 20.49 -5.86
N PHE A 235 9.07 20.06 -5.36
CA PHE A 235 8.02 19.40 -6.12
C PHE A 235 6.85 20.36 -6.37
N ASN A 236 6.20 20.18 -7.52
CA ASN A 236 4.90 20.75 -7.84
C ASN A 236 3.94 19.61 -8.18
N ILE A 237 2.91 19.44 -7.35
CA ILE A 237 2.02 18.28 -7.35
C ILE A 237 0.61 18.74 -7.66
N ARG A 238 -0.01 18.13 -8.67
CA ARG A 238 -1.39 18.42 -9.08
C ARG A 238 -2.16 17.14 -9.37
N LYS A 239 -3.49 17.25 -9.44
CA LYS A 239 -4.34 16.12 -9.89
C LYS A 239 -4.00 15.74 -11.32
N ASN A 240 -3.89 14.44 -11.57
CA ASN A 240 -3.64 13.87 -12.89
C ASN A 240 -4.96 13.55 -13.59
N ASN A 241 -5.51 14.55 -14.29
CA ASN A 241 -6.82 14.45 -14.92
C ASN A 241 -6.86 13.47 -16.11
N GLN A 242 -5.72 13.12 -16.70
CA GLN A 242 -5.64 12.09 -17.75
C GLN A 242 -5.93 10.69 -17.18
N ASN A 243 -5.42 10.40 -15.98
CA ASN A 243 -5.66 9.12 -15.30
C ASN A 243 -7.07 9.02 -14.69
N LEU A 244 -7.70 10.14 -14.31
CA LEU A 244 -9.04 10.11 -13.71
C LEU A 244 -10.12 9.62 -14.70
N LYS A 245 -9.96 9.88 -16.00
CA LYS A 245 -10.88 9.37 -17.04
C LYS A 245 -10.69 7.86 -17.25
N ASP A 246 -9.45 7.40 -17.38
CA ASP A 246 -9.13 5.97 -17.50
C ASP A 246 -9.48 5.19 -16.23
N GLN A 247 -9.36 5.79 -15.04
CA GLN A 247 -9.76 5.19 -13.78
C GLN A 247 -11.28 5.18 -13.58
N ALA A 248 -12.01 6.22 -14.00
CA ALA A 248 -13.48 6.19 -14.00
C ALA A 248 -14.06 5.14 -14.96
N GLN A 249 -13.36 4.87 -16.08
CA GLN A 249 -13.81 3.93 -17.12
C GLN A 249 -13.34 2.48 -16.86
N LYS A 250 -12.14 2.28 -16.31
CA LYS A 250 -11.55 0.96 -16.00
C LYS A 250 -11.83 0.48 -14.58
N TYR A 251 -12.09 1.40 -13.65
CA TYR A 251 -12.26 1.11 -12.23
C TYR A 251 -13.61 1.58 -11.66
N ASN A 252 -14.67 1.38 -12.43
CA ASN A 252 -16.07 1.45 -12.00
C ASN A 252 -16.42 0.31 -11.01
N TRP A 253 -15.58 0.00 -10.01
CA TRP A 253 -15.85 -0.98 -8.95
C TRP A 253 -16.05 -0.31 -7.59
N VAL A 254 -15.41 0.83 -7.34
CA VAL A 254 -15.64 1.67 -6.13
C VAL A 254 -17.06 2.25 -6.12
N SER A 255 -17.58 2.62 -7.29
CA SER A 255 -18.97 3.06 -7.52
C SER A 255 -20.00 1.91 -7.49
N LEU A 256 -19.59 0.66 -7.78
CA LEU A 256 -20.46 -0.52 -7.71
C LEU A 256 -20.56 -1.12 -6.30
N LEU A 257 -19.59 -0.84 -5.41
CA LEU A 257 -19.58 -1.31 -4.02
C LEU A 257 -20.31 -0.36 -3.04
N GLY A 258 -21.05 0.63 -3.55
CA GLY A 258 -21.92 1.45 -2.71
C GLY A 258 -21.17 2.23 -1.62
N TYR A 259 -20.01 2.81 -1.93
CA TYR A 259 -19.40 3.79 -1.04
C TYR A 259 -20.35 5.00 -0.89
N ARG A 260 -21.11 5.02 0.22
CA ARG A 260 -21.61 6.27 0.79
C ARG A 260 -20.37 7.11 1.06
N THR A 261 -20.20 8.17 0.28
CA THR A 261 -19.34 9.28 0.67
C THR A 261 -19.75 9.69 2.08
N LEU A 262 -18.87 9.46 3.05
CA LEU A 262 -19.01 10.06 4.36
C LEU A 262 -18.91 11.58 4.12
N LYS A 263 -20.06 12.25 4.23
CA LYS A 263 -20.16 13.70 4.38
C LYS A 263 -19.59 14.10 5.73
#